data_AF-A0A6B3ECQ0-F1
#
_entry.id   AF-A0A6B3ECQ0-F1
#
_cell.length_a   1.000
_cell.length_b   1.000
_cell.length_c   1.000
_cell.angle_alpha   90.00
_cell.angle_beta   90.00
_cell.angle_gamma   90.00
#
_symmetry.space_group_name_H-M   'P 1'
#
loop_
_entity.id
_entity.type
_entity.pdbx_description
1 polymer ?
#
loop_
_entity_poly.entity_id
_entity_poly.type
_entity_poly.pdbx_seq_one_letter_code
_entity_poly.pdbx_strand_id
1 'polypeptide(L)' 'LLLVIGAGVETTVNLIGNATFALLTHPEQLAQARAGELSWEKVVTETLRWAPSIANLPMRFAVEDIQGPETGDVLIPR' A
#
# COMPACT_ATOMS: atom_id res chain seq x y z
N LEU A 1 -23.06 1.43 -2.30
CA LEU A 1 -22.49 0.91 -3.57
C LEU A 1 -21.34 1.76 -4.09
N LEU A 2 -21.48 3.09 -4.17
CA LEU A 2 -20.42 3.98 -4.66
C LEU A 2 -19.05 3.79 -3.97
N LEU A 3 -19.03 3.66 -2.64
CA LEU A 3 -17.80 3.44 -1.87
C LEU A 3 -17.09 2.13 -2.25
N VAL A 4 -17.82 1.02 -2.37
CA VAL A 4 -17.23 -0.29 -2.67
C VAL A 4 -16.65 -0.32 -4.08
N ILE A 5 -17.37 0.28 -5.04
CA ILE A 5 -16.93 0.32 -6.44
C ILE A 5 -15.74 1.27 -6.60
N GLY A 6 -15.82 2.49 -6.07
CA GLY A 6 -14.73 3.47 -6.17
C GLY A 6 -13.47 3.01 -5.45
N ALA A 7 -13.59 2.59 -4.19
CA ALA A 7 -12.44 2.16 -3.39
C ALA A 7 -11.78 0.89 -3.94
N GLY A 8 -12.57 -0.06 -4.48
CA GLY A 8 -12.06 -1.31 -5.00
C GLY A 8 -11.40 -1.21 -6.37
N VAL A 9 -11.96 -0.40 -7.28
CA VAL A 9 -11.49 -0.33 -8.66
C VAL A 9 -10.15 0.40 -8.76
N GLU A 10 -10.08 1.65 -8.31
CA GLU A 10 -8.90 2.49 -8.52
C GLU A 10 -7.66 1.94 -7.81
N THR A 11 -7.81 1.48 -6.57
CA THR A 11 -6.70 0.95 -5.77
C THR A 11 -6.13 -0.35 -6.35
N THR A 12 -7.00 -1.23 -6.86
CA THR A 12 -6.60 -2.51 -7.46
C THR A 12 -5.93 -2.29 -8.82
N VAL A 13 -6.50 -1.40 -9.65
CA VAL A 13 -5.89 -1.03 -10.95
C VAL A 13 -4.50 -0.44 -10.75
N ASN A 14 -4.34 0.48 -9.78
CA ASN A 14 -3.04 1.08 -9.46
C ASN A 14 -2.03 0.03 -8.96
N LEU A 15 -2.45 -0.95 -8.16
CA LEU A 15 -1.55 -2.02 -7.71
C LEU A 15 -1.02 -2.84 -8.89
N ILE A 16 -1.91 -3.23 -9.80
CA ILE A 16 -1.53 -4.01 -10.99
C ILE A 16 -0.62 -3.19 -11.89
N GLY A 17 -0.93 -1.90 -12.10
CA GLY A 17 -0.11 -0.98 -12.88
C GLY A 17 1.30 -0.81 -12.28
N ASN A 18 1.39 -0.56 -10.98
CA ASN A 18 2.66 -0.40 -10.27
C ASN A 18 3.50 -1.69 -10.30
N ALA A 19 2.89 -2.86 -10.07
CA ALA A 19 3.57 -4.14 -10.14
C ALA A 19 4.11 -4.41 -11.56
N THR A 20 3.30 -4.13 -12.58
CA THR A 20 3.69 -4.29 -13.97
C THR A 20 4.86 -3.37 -14.32
N PHE A 21 4.78 -2.09 -13.95
CA PHE A 21 5.87 -1.14 -14.16
C PHE A 21 7.14 -1.54 -13.42
N ALA A 22 7.04 -1.92 -12.14
CA ALA A 22 8.18 -2.34 -11.32
C ALA A 22 8.90 -3.55 -11.92
N LEU A 23 8.15 -4.58 -12.33
CA LEU A 23 8.73 -5.78 -12.94
C LEU A 23 9.35 -5.51 -14.32
N LEU A 24 8.73 -4.66 -15.15
CA LEU A 24 9.28 -4.30 -16.46
C LEU A 24 10.54 -3.42 -16.35
N THR A 25 10.70 -2.70 -15.24
CA THR A 25 11.89 -1.87 -14.97
C THR A 25 12.98 -2.60 -14.18
N HIS A 26 12.67 -3.76 -13.58
CA HIS A 26 13.59 -4.65 -12.85
C HIS A 26 13.52 -6.08 -13.44
N PRO A 27 14.07 -6.29 -14.66
CA PRO A 27 13.87 -7.51 -15.43
C PRO A 27 14.41 -8.78 -14.75
N GLU A 28 15.40 -8.65 -13.88
CA GLU A 28 15.92 -9.77 -13.07
C GLU A 28 14.86 -10.30 -12.08
N GLN A 29 14.09 -9.42 -11.43
CA GLN A 29 13.01 -9.83 -10.53
C GLN A 29 11.83 -10.42 -11.32
N LEU A 30 11.54 -9.88 -12.51
CA LEU A 30 10.56 -10.45 -13.43
C LEU A 30 10.94 -11.85 -13.88
N ALA A 31 12.22 -12.09 -14.19
CA ALA A 31 12.71 -13.42 -14.55
C ALA A 31 12.52 -14.41 -13.40
N GLN A 32 12.90 -14.04 -12.17
CA GLN A 32 12.72 -14.88 -10.98
C GLN A 32 11.23 -15.17 -10.68
N ALA A 33 10.35 -14.18 -10.82
CA ALA A 33 8.92 -14.36 -10.64
C ALA A 33 8.31 -15.31 -11.69
N ARG A 34 8.75 -15.19 -12.96
CA ARG A 34 8.32 -16.09 -14.05
C ARG A 34 8.87 -17.51 -13.90
N ALA A 35 10.07 -17.65 -13.37
CA ALA A 35 10.69 -18.95 -13.05
C ALA A 35 10.07 -19.62 -11.81
N GLY A 36 9.26 -18.88 -11.03
CA GLY A 36 8.65 -19.36 -9.79
C GLY A 36 9.58 -19.31 -8.57
N GLU A 37 10.76 -18.72 -8.71
CA GLU A 37 11.73 -18.52 -7.61
C GLU A 37 11.23 -17.43 -6.62
N LEU A 38 10.56 -16.40 -7.17
CA LEU A 38 9.78 -15.44 -6.39
C LEU A 38 8.29 -15.74 -6.56
N SER A 39 7.58 -15.89 -5.43
CA SER A 39 6.12 -16.03 -5.48
C SER A 39 5.46 -14.70 -5.87
N TRP A 40 4.30 -14.80 -6.53
CA TRP A 40 3.50 -13.61 -6.84
C TRP A 40 3.00 -12.88 -5.58
N GLU A 41 2.84 -13.58 -4.46
CA GLU A 41 2.55 -12.96 -3.15
C GLU A 41 3.68 -12.03 -2.69
N LYS A 42 4.94 -12.41 -2.92
CA LYS A 42 6.10 -11.54 -2.63
C LYS A 42 6.12 -10.34 -3.57
N VAL A 43 5.84 -10.53 -4.86
CA VAL A 43 5.73 -9.43 -5.83
C VAL A 43 4.69 -8.41 -5.37
N VAL A 44 3.50 -8.88 -4.96
CA VAL A 44 2.42 -8.00 -4.48
C VAL A 44 2.85 -7.24 -3.22
N THR A 45 3.41 -7.95 -2.23
CA THR A 45 3.84 -7.34 -0.97
C THR A 45 4.93 -6.30 -1.20
N GLU A 46 5.90 -6.60 -2.06
CA GLU A 46 7.00 -5.69 -2.36
C GLU A 46 6.53 -4.50 -3.19
N THR A 47 5.59 -4.69 -4.11
CA THR A 47 4.95 -3.58 -4.83
C THR A 47 4.23 -2.65 -3.86
N LEU A 48 3.49 -3.18 -2.90
CA LEU A 48 2.81 -2.36 -1.88
C LEU A 48 3.80 -1.61 -0.98
N ARG A 49 4.98 -2.17 -0.71
CA ARG A 49 6.04 -1.50 0.04
C ARG A 49 6.71 -0.38 -0.77
N TRP A 50 6.98 -0.63 -2.04
CA TRP A 50 7.77 0.26 -2.90
C TRP A 50 6.92 1.36 -3.56
N ALA A 51 5.72 1.01 -4.03
CA ALA A 51 4.77 1.89 -4.71
C ALA A 51 3.32 1.55 -4.33
N PRO A 52 2.88 1.93 -3.11
CA PRO A 52 1.51 1.66 -2.64
C PRO A 52 0.47 2.39 -3.48
N SER A 53 -0.69 1.75 -3.71
CA SER A 53 -1.84 2.38 -4.40
C SER A 53 -2.44 3.56 -3.63
N ILE A 54 -2.24 3.60 -2.32
CA ILE A 54 -2.64 4.68 -1.42
C ILE A 54 -1.42 5.06 -0.60
N ALA A 55 -0.78 6.19 -0.96
CA ALA A 55 0.41 6.67 -0.25
C ALA A 55 0.06 7.35 1.09
N ASN A 56 -1.14 7.93 1.20
CA ASN A 56 -1.60 8.63 2.39
C ASN A 56 -2.96 8.07 2.82
N LEU A 57 -3.04 7.57 4.04
CA LEU A 57 -4.30 7.15 4.62
C LEU A 57 -5.25 8.35 4.82
N PRO A 58 -6.57 8.12 4.89
CA PRO A 58 -7.51 9.19 5.22
C PRO A 58 -7.10 9.91 6.50
N MET A 59 -7.21 11.24 6.47
CA MET A 59 -6.96 12.06 7.65
C MET A 59 -7.85 11.59 8.79
N ARG A 60 -7.22 11.36 9.94
CA ARG A 60 -7.93 11.12 11.20
C ARG A 60 -7.89 12.41 12.01
N PHE A 61 -8.99 12.69 12.70
CA PHE A 61 -9.13 13.85 13.58
C PHE A 61 -9.44 13.33 14.98
N ALA A 62 -8.75 13.89 15.98
CA ALA A 62 -9.00 13.55 17.36
C ALA A 62 -10.38 14.09 17.76
N VAL A 63 -11.16 13.29 18.49
CA VAL A 63 -12.46 13.69 19.04
C VAL A 63 -12.39 13.99 20.53
N GLU A 64 -11.22 13.79 21.13
CA GLU A 64 -10.86 14.08 22.50
C GLU A 64 -9.33 14.20 22.56
N ASP A 65 -8.79 14.73 23.65
CA ASP A 65 -7.35 14.78 23.85
C ASP A 65 -6.80 13.36 24.05
N ILE A 66 -5.83 12.94 23.22
CA ILE A 66 -5.26 11.59 23.24
C ILE A 66 -3.83 11.66 23.78
N GLN A 67 -3.57 10.92 24.86
CA GLN A 67 -2.26 10.73 25.46
C GLN A 67 -2.14 9.29 26.00
N GLY A 68 -1.15 8.53 25.52
CA GLY A 68 -0.97 7.14 25.92
C GLY A 68 0.42 6.59 25.57
N PRO A 69 0.72 5.33 25.97
CA PRO A 69 1.98 4.67 25.64
C PRO A 69 2.32 4.70 24.13
N GLU A 70 1.29 4.65 23.28
CA GLU A 70 1.40 4.71 21.82
C GLU A 70 1.69 6.10 21.25
N THR A 71 1.40 7.18 21.99
CA THR A 71 1.71 8.57 21.57
C THR A 71 3.02 9.09 22.17
N GLY A 72 3.64 8.37 23.10
CA GLY A 72 4.87 8.78 23.78
C GLY A 72 4.63 10.06 24.60
N ASP A 73 5.47 11.07 24.46
CA ASP A 73 5.33 12.36 25.16
C ASP A 73 4.40 13.36 24.42
N VAL A 74 3.73 12.93 23.33
CA VAL A 74 2.90 13.80 22.51
C VAL A 74 1.43 13.72 22.94
N LEU A 75 0.90 14.89 23.31
CA LEU A 75 -0.54 15.13 23.46
C LEU A 75 -1.13 15.47 22.08
N ILE A 76 -2.08 14.68 21.61
CA ILE A 76 -2.85 14.99 20.39
C ILE A 76 -4.15 15.66 20.84
N PRO A 77 -4.30 16.98 20.69
CA PRO A 77 -5.51 17.66 21.14
C PRO A 77 -6.70 17.33 20.23
N ARG A 78 -7.91 17.45 20.78
CA ARG A 78 -9.15 17.47 19.99
C ARG A 78 -9.13 18.56 18.91
#